data_AF-A0A9D1V059-F1
#
_entry.id   AF-A0A9D1V059-F1
#
_cell.length_a   1.000
_cell.length_b   1.000
_cell.length_c   1.000
_cell.angle_alpha   90.00
_cell.angle_beta   90.00
_cell.angle_gamma   90.00
#
_symmetry.space_group_name_H-M   'P 1'
#
loop_
_entity.id
_entity.type
_entity.pdbx_description
1 polymer ?
#
loop_
_entity_poly.entity_id
_entity_poly.type
_entity_poly.pdbx_seq_one_letter_code
_entity_poly.pdbx_strand_id
1 'polypeptide(L)'
;MMKHKYLIACCLLAGMVACQDDTKDDNIYSKPLSFGKKNYEVMRDGAMNINVDNGSGKYSLTVGDTAVLHVSYTDGYYGIIGCITVQGKKKGTSPLIITDNTTRLSDTLQIKVTDQYAACYITYSNHPALANSRYLFLIDNEARDFYVFADDADELPAAPTALLIGRGTYRFSTEEGTGDVPVIPYLHLTYASDSEGDFAETETPEEHTFNMLGTDENGYAYLSFYAGFPREELPSAKDILRATGIQLTETGTGFTIEAVARLSPLISIPEGFLD
;
A
#
# COMPACT_ATOMS: atom_id res chain seq x y z
N MET A 1 -21.37 -91.99 -22.19
CA MET A 1 -22.44 -90.96 -22.21
C MET A 1 -21.79 -89.61 -22.53
N MET A 2 -22.23 -88.97 -23.63
CA MET A 2 -22.04 -87.60 -24.19
C MET A 2 -20.87 -86.71 -23.70
N LYS A 3 -19.92 -86.13 -24.49
CA LYS A 3 -19.88 -85.33 -25.75
C LYS A 3 -20.28 -83.82 -25.63
N HIS A 4 -19.41 -82.96 -26.20
CA HIS A 4 -19.49 -81.50 -26.57
C HIS A 4 -18.96 -80.50 -25.50
N LYS A 5 -17.92 -79.67 -25.65
CA LYS A 5 -17.38 -78.71 -26.67
C LYS A 5 -18.16 -77.38 -26.84
N TYR A 6 -17.39 -76.27 -26.77
CA TYR A 6 -17.70 -74.84 -27.04
C TYR A 6 -18.49 -74.13 -25.91
N LEU A 7 -18.38 -72.82 -25.61
CA LEU A 7 -18.00 -71.63 -26.37
C LEU A 7 -17.78 -70.43 -25.40
N ILE A 8 -16.94 -69.47 -25.81
CA ILE A 8 -16.72 -68.14 -25.21
C ILE A 8 -18.02 -67.31 -25.17
N ALA A 9 -18.26 -66.53 -24.10
CA ALA A 9 -19.04 -65.29 -24.17
C ALA A 9 -18.70 -64.32 -23.02
N CYS A 10 -18.27 -63.13 -23.42
CA CYS A 10 -17.98 -61.96 -22.60
C CYS A 10 -19.13 -61.58 -21.65
N CYS A 11 -18.80 -61.21 -20.41
CA CYS A 11 -19.53 -60.19 -19.67
C CYS A 11 -18.51 -59.35 -18.88
N LEU A 12 -18.18 -58.22 -19.47
CA LEU A 12 -17.56 -57.06 -18.83
C LEU A 12 -18.42 -56.63 -17.64
N LEU A 13 -18.01 -57.00 -16.42
CA LEU A 13 -18.38 -56.26 -15.23
C LEU A 13 -17.21 -55.33 -14.92
N ALA A 14 -17.19 -54.22 -15.66
CA ALA A 14 -16.48 -53.02 -15.24
C ALA A 14 -17.05 -52.64 -13.87
N GLY A 15 -16.28 -52.91 -12.82
CA GLY A 15 -16.53 -52.29 -11.52
C GLY A 15 -16.49 -50.80 -11.73
N MET A 16 -17.66 -50.17 -11.68
CA MET A 16 -17.74 -48.74 -11.43
C MET A 16 -17.14 -48.55 -10.04
N VAL A 17 -15.84 -48.23 -10.01
CA VAL A 17 -15.29 -47.39 -8.96
C VAL A 17 -16.09 -46.11 -9.09
N ALA A 18 -17.14 -45.99 -8.28
CA ALA A 18 -17.72 -44.70 -8.01
C ALA A 18 -16.55 -43.86 -7.51
N CYS A 19 -16.12 -42.91 -8.32
CA CYS A 19 -15.40 -41.76 -7.81
C CYS A 19 -16.18 -41.32 -6.58
N GLN A 20 -15.55 -41.40 -5.41
CA GLN A 20 -15.94 -40.52 -4.34
C GLN A 20 -15.83 -39.12 -4.96
N ASP A 21 -16.99 -38.55 -5.27
CA ASP A 21 -17.10 -37.11 -5.41
C ASP A 21 -16.45 -36.57 -4.14
N ASP A 22 -15.29 -35.95 -4.29
CA ASP A 22 -14.81 -34.96 -3.33
C ASP A 22 -15.96 -33.95 -3.27
N THR A 23 -16.84 -34.13 -2.28
CA THR A 23 -17.86 -33.17 -1.95
C THR A 23 -17.12 -31.88 -1.70
N LYS A 24 -17.14 -30.99 -2.71
CA LYS A 24 -16.99 -29.57 -2.46
C LYS A 24 -17.96 -29.30 -1.33
N ASP A 25 -17.39 -28.89 -0.21
CA ASP A 25 -18.11 -28.58 1.01
C ASP A 25 -19.03 -27.39 0.65
N ASP A 26 -20.24 -27.70 0.16
CA ASP A 26 -21.20 -26.78 -0.48
C ASP A 26 -21.80 -25.77 0.52
N ASN A 27 -21.14 -25.61 1.66
CA ASN A 27 -21.61 -24.83 2.79
C ASN A 27 -20.56 -23.78 3.18
N ILE A 28 -19.97 -23.09 2.19
CA ILE A 28 -19.13 -21.89 2.41
C ILE A 28 -19.84 -20.88 3.35
N TYR A 29 -21.17 -20.80 3.29
CA TYR A 29 -22.00 -19.95 4.14
C TYR A 29 -22.23 -20.48 5.57
N SER A 30 -21.68 -21.65 5.93
CA SER A 30 -21.79 -22.23 7.28
C SER A 30 -20.54 -22.02 8.14
N LYS A 31 -19.45 -21.49 7.56
CA LYS A 31 -18.24 -21.17 8.32
C LYS A 31 -18.43 -19.89 9.14
N PRO A 32 -17.93 -19.84 10.38
CA PRO A 32 -18.01 -18.64 11.21
C PRO A 32 -17.39 -17.43 10.52
N LEU A 33 -17.93 -16.24 10.81
CA LEU A 33 -17.35 -14.97 10.37
C LEU A 33 -15.86 -14.90 10.72
N SER A 34 -15.00 -14.63 9.73
CA SER A 34 -13.57 -14.49 9.96
C SER A 34 -12.91 -13.50 8.98
N PHE A 35 -11.74 -13.02 9.39
CA PHE A 35 -10.90 -12.07 8.68
C PHE A 35 -9.43 -12.47 8.83
N GLY A 36 -8.59 -12.04 7.88
CA GLY A 36 -7.18 -12.42 7.86
C GLY A 36 -6.41 -11.94 9.10
N LYS A 37 -6.84 -10.85 9.73
CA LYS A 37 -6.26 -10.32 10.97
C LYS A 37 -7.30 -9.55 11.79
N LYS A 38 -6.91 -9.12 12.99
CA LYS A 38 -7.76 -8.37 13.93
C LYS A 38 -7.45 -6.88 14.00
N ASN A 39 -6.25 -6.47 13.59
CA ASN A 39 -5.80 -5.09 13.62
C ASN A 39 -5.44 -4.67 12.20
N TYR A 40 -5.83 -3.47 11.80
CA TYR A 40 -5.57 -2.91 10.48
C TYR A 40 -5.18 -1.45 10.60
N GLU A 41 -4.34 -0.97 9.69
CA GLU A 41 -3.97 0.43 9.57
C GLU A 41 -4.51 1.05 8.28
N VAL A 42 -5.03 2.27 8.36
CA VAL A 42 -5.44 3.07 7.20
C VAL A 42 -4.90 4.47 7.34
N MET A 43 -4.38 5.02 6.24
CA MET A 43 -3.90 6.39 6.20
C MET A 43 -5.05 7.39 6.38
N ARG A 44 -4.82 8.50 7.10
CA ARG A 44 -5.75 9.65 7.09
C ARG A 44 -5.99 10.12 5.66
N ASP A 45 -7.25 10.37 5.30
CA ASP A 45 -7.71 10.73 3.95
C ASP A 45 -7.43 9.64 2.88
N GLY A 46 -7.02 8.46 3.32
CA GLY A 46 -6.85 7.26 2.51
C GLY A 46 -7.97 6.24 2.71
N ALA A 47 -7.89 5.15 1.96
CA ALA A 47 -8.82 4.03 2.06
C ALA A 47 -8.10 2.69 1.97
N MET A 48 -8.66 1.68 2.65
CA MET A 48 -8.24 0.28 2.52
C MET A 48 -9.44 -0.63 2.37
N ASN A 49 -9.19 -1.84 1.87
CA ASN A 49 -10.20 -2.89 1.72
C ASN A 49 -9.88 -4.06 2.64
N ILE A 50 -10.88 -4.51 3.39
CA ILE A 50 -10.81 -5.71 4.22
C ILE A 50 -11.72 -6.76 3.59
N ASN A 51 -11.11 -7.83 3.07
CA ASN A 51 -11.84 -8.98 2.56
C ASN A 51 -12.41 -9.79 3.72
N VAL A 52 -13.63 -10.28 3.55
CA VAL A 52 -14.24 -11.25 4.47
C VAL A 52 -13.85 -12.66 4.02
N ASP A 53 -13.16 -13.40 4.89
CA ASP A 53 -12.63 -14.73 4.54
C ASP A 53 -13.71 -15.81 4.63
N ASN A 54 -14.59 -15.71 5.64
CA ASN A 54 -15.70 -16.63 5.88
C ASN A 54 -16.92 -15.87 6.45
N GLY A 55 -18.12 -16.41 6.24
CA GLY A 55 -19.38 -15.88 6.77
C GLY A 55 -20.51 -15.89 5.74
N SER A 56 -21.67 -15.34 6.10
CA SER A 56 -22.89 -15.44 5.27
C SER A 56 -22.99 -14.43 4.12
N GLY A 57 -22.08 -13.45 4.05
CA GLY A 57 -22.14 -12.34 3.10
C GLY A 57 -23.18 -11.25 3.45
N LYS A 58 -23.88 -11.37 4.58
CA LYS A 58 -24.89 -10.41 5.03
C LYS A 58 -24.46 -9.79 6.35
N TYR A 59 -23.87 -8.61 6.29
CA TYR A 59 -23.26 -7.98 7.47
C TYR A 59 -23.90 -6.65 7.83
N SER A 60 -23.94 -6.38 9.13
CA SER A 60 -24.17 -5.04 9.67
C SER A 60 -22.89 -4.54 10.32
N LEU A 61 -22.52 -3.29 10.02
CA LEU A 61 -21.30 -2.64 10.49
C LEU A 61 -21.63 -1.60 11.55
N THR A 62 -20.90 -1.60 12.67
CA THR A 62 -20.98 -0.55 13.70
C THR A 62 -19.58 0.00 13.96
N VAL A 63 -19.41 1.30 13.75
CA VAL A 63 -18.15 2.02 14.00
C VAL A 63 -18.19 2.60 15.41
N GLY A 64 -17.16 2.33 16.21
CA GLY A 64 -17.03 2.87 17.56
C GLY A 64 -16.88 4.39 17.59
N ASP A 65 -16.02 4.95 16.72
CA ASP A 65 -15.83 6.39 16.57
C ASP A 65 -15.90 6.82 15.09
N THR A 66 -17.04 7.42 14.72
CA THR A 66 -17.30 7.93 13.36
C THR A 66 -16.57 9.23 13.02
N ALA A 67 -15.93 9.87 14.02
CA ALA A 67 -15.01 10.97 13.78
C ALA A 67 -13.65 10.46 13.26
N VAL A 68 -13.25 9.24 13.64
CA VAL A 68 -11.98 8.61 13.23
C VAL A 68 -12.08 7.96 11.86
N LEU A 69 -13.14 7.19 11.57
CA LEU A 69 -13.26 6.45 10.31
C LEU A 69 -14.68 6.39 9.76
N HIS A 70 -14.77 6.11 8.46
CA HIS A 70 -16.01 5.76 7.76
C HIS A 70 -15.87 4.36 7.17
N VAL A 71 -16.97 3.60 7.14
CA VAL A 71 -17.00 2.26 6.55
C VAL A 71 -18.19 2.08 5.62
N SER A 72 -17.97 1.31 4.57
CA SER A 72 -19.02 0.80 3.71
C SER A 72 -18.79 -0.70 3.45
N TYR A 73 -19.86 -1.39 3.07
CA TYR A 73 -19.81 -2.79 2.70
C TYR A 73 -20.26 -2.94 1.25
N THR A 74 -19.49 -3.73 0.49
CA THR A 74 -19.85 -4.15 -0.86
C THR A 74 -20.02 -5.66 -0.87
N ASP A 75 -21.16 -6.12 -1.40
CA ASP A 75 -21.44 -7.53 -1.59
C ASP A 75 -20.34 -8.18 -2.45
N GLY A 76 -20.02 -9.44 -2.15
CA GLY A 76 -18.98 -10.16 -2.86
C GLY A 76 -19.26 -10.37 -4.35
N TYR A 77 -18.19 -10.36 -5.15
CA TYR A 77 -18.22 -10.64 -6.59
C TYR A 77 -17.00 -11.47 -7.00
N TYR A 78 -17.16 -12.43 -7.92
CA TYR A 78 -16.08 -13.34 -8.37
C TYR A 78 -15.34 -14.09 -7.24
N GLY A 79 -16.07 -14.76 -6.33
CA GLY A 79 -15.47 -15.71 -5.38
C GLY A 79 -14.95 -15.10 -4.08
N ILE A 80 -15.11 -13.80 -3.86
CA ILE A 80 -15.01 -13.17 -2.54
C ILE A 80 -16.40 -13.11 -1.88
N ILE A 81 -16.48 -13.23 -0.56
CA ILE A 81 -17.76 -13.22 0.18
C ILE A 81 -18.31 -11.80 0.30
N GLY A 82 -17.42 -10.83 0.45
CA GLY A 82 -17.74 -9.42 0.59
C GLY A 82 -16.49 -8.62 0.93
N CYS A 83 -16.58 -7.30 0.75
CA CYS A 83 -15.48 -6.38 1.00
C CYS A 83 -15.97 -5.23 1.87
N ILE A 84 -15.24 -4.95 2.95
CA ILE A 84 -15.44 -3.77 3.78
C ILE A 84 -14.41 -2.72 3.35
N THR A 85 -14.89 -1.59 2.84
CA THR A 85 -14.03 -0.44 2.55
C THR A 85 -13.99 0.45 3.77
N VAL A 86 -12.79 0.75 4.25
CA VAL A 86 -12.53 1.61 5.41
C VAL A 86 -11.82 2.86 4.93
N GLN A 87 -12.35 4.03 5.30
CA GLN A 87 -11.76 5.34 5.00
C GLN A 87 -11.31 6.02 6.29
N GLY A 88 -10.05 6.43 6.35
CA GLY A 88 -9.49 7.17 7.48
C GLY A 88 -9.88 8.64 7.41
N LYS A 89 -10.42 9.20 8.49
CA LYS A 89 -10.84 10.62 8.56
C LYS A 89 -9.96 11.44 9.49
N LYS A 90 -9.62 10.87 10.64
CA LYS A 90 -8.85 11.54 11.67
C LYS A 90 -7.95 10.53 12.36
N LYS A 91 -6.70 10.92 12.61
CA LYS A 91 -5.74 10.13 13.38
C LYS A 91 -6.35 9.63 14.70
N GLY A 92 -6.19 8.35 14.99
CA GLY A 92 -6.78 7.70 16.17
C GLY A 92 -7.12 6.24 15.91
N THR A 93 -7.61 5.54 16.94
CA THR A 93 -8.03 4.14 16.82
C THR A 93 -9.53 4.03 17.08
N SER A 94 -10.24 3.25 16.25
CA SER A 94 -11.65 2.94 16.45
C SER A 94 -11.92 1.44 16.26
N PRO A 95 -12.71 0.81 17.14
CA PRO A 95 -13.22 -0.52 16.87
C PRO A 95 -14.24 -0.48 15.73
N LEU A 96 -14.24 -1.51 14.90
CA LEU A 96 -15.26 -1.83 13.92
C LEU A 96 -15.88 -3.17 14.31
N ILE A 97 -17.17 -3.15 14.66
CA ILE A 97 -17.92 -4.36 14.98
C ILE A 97 -18.67 -4.80 13.72
N ILE A 98 -18.45 -6.04 13.31
CA ILE A 98 -19.12 -6.67 12.17
C ILE A 98 -20.01 -7.76 12.72
N THR A 99 -21.31 -7.68 12.43
CA THR A 99 -22.28 -8.70 12.82
C THR A 99 -22.78 -9.43 11.59
N ASP A 100 -22.64 -10.75 11.58
CA ASP A 100 -23.28 -11.62 10.60
C ASP A 100 -24.77 -11.72 10.91
N ASN A 101 -25.60 -11.20 10.01
CA ASN A 101 -27.03 -11.12 10.20
C ASN A 101 -27.73 -12.48 10.12
N THR A 102 -27.08 -13.49 9.56
CA THR A 102 -27.59 -14.86 9.46
C THR A 102 -27.27 -15.63 10.74
N THR A 103 -26.01 -15.63 11.18
CA THR A 103 -25.56 -16.41 12.36
C THR A 103 -25.73 -15.67 13.69
N ARG A 104 -25.91 -14.35 13.64
CA ARG A 104 -25.94 -13.43 14.79
C ARG A 104 -24.63 -13.36 15.57
N LEU A 105 -23.55 -13.91 15.04
CA LEU A 105 -22.22 -13.78 15.60
C LEU A 105 -21.61 -12.45 15.18
N SER A 106 -20.89 -11.82 16.12
CA SER A 106 -20.18 -10.59 15.88
C SER A 106 -18.68 -10.81 16.06
N ASP A 107 -17.90 -10.06 15.28
CA ASP A 107 -16.47 -9.95 15.42
C ASP A 107 -16.07 -8.48 15.50
N THR A 108 -14.94 -8.19 16.15
CA THR A 108 -14.45 -6.82 16.31
C THR A 108 -13.04 -6.71 15.75
N LEU A 109 -12.88 -5.79 14.81
CA LEU A 109 -11.58 -5.38 14.26
C LEU A 109 -11.18 -4.05 14.91
N GLN A 110 -9.90 -3.88 15.21
CA GLN A 110 -9.33 -2.59 15.61
C GLN A 110 -8.73 -1.92 14.40
N ILE A 111 -9.17 -0.70 14.12
CA ILE A 111 -8.67 0.09 12.99
C ILE A 111 -7.91 1.29 13.53
N LYS A 112 -6.62 1.40 13.18
CA LYS A 112 -5.79 2.57 13.47
C LYS A 112 -5.74 3.47 12.22
N VAL A 113 -6.09 4.73 12.39
CA VAL A 113 -5.90 5.76 11.37
C VAL A 113 -4.56 6.45 11.64
N THR A 114 -3.60 6.27 10.74
CA THR A 114 -2.24 6.83 10.84
C THR A 114 -2.18 8.25 10.29
N ASP A 115 -1.03 8.91 10.41
CA ASP A 115 -0.73 10.11 9.63
C ASP A 115 -0.84 9.87 8.13
N GLN A 116 -1.09 10.95 7.40
CA GLN A 116 -1.05 10.95 5.94
C GLN A 116 0.40 10.89 5.45
N TYR A 117 0.64 10.30 4.27
CA TYR A 117 1.97 10.25 3.70
C TYR A 117 1.97 10.22 2.17
N ALA A 118 3.05 10.72 1.58
CA ALA A 118 3.36 10.54 0.17
C ALA A 118 4.22 9.28 0.00
N ALA A 119 3.81 8.37 -0.88
CA ALA A 119 4.55 7.17 -1.26
C ALA A 119 5.14 7.33 -2.66
N CYS A 120 6.47 7.32 -2.74
CA CYS A 120 7.25 7.54 -3.95
C CYS A 120 8.07 6.28 -4.25
N TYR A 121 7.82 5.66 -5.41
CA TYR A 121 8.63 4.51 -5.85
C TYR A 121 9.77 5.00 -6.73
N ILE A 122 11.01 4.71 -6.34
CA ILE A 122 12.21 5.12 -7.07
C ILE A 122 12.43 4.19 -8.26
N THR A 123 12.27 4.72 -9.46
CA THR A 123 12.40 3.98 -10.71
C THR A 123 13.82 4.03 -11.27
N TYR A 124 14.49 5.17 -11.15
CA TYR A 124 15.87 5.36 -11.61
C TYR A 124 16.63 6.26 -10.65
N SER A 125 17.84 5.85 -10.30
CA SER A 125 18.68 6.57 -9.35
C SER A 125 20.13 6.11 -9.49
N ASN A 126 21.05 7.06 -9.40
CA ASN A 126 22.47 6.83 -9.18
C ASN A 126 22.91 7.21 -7.74
N HIS A 127 21.96 7.52 -6.85
CA HIS A 127 22.23 7.86 -5.46
C HIS A 127 22.46 6.58 -4.63
N PRO A 128 23.50 6.51 -3.77
CA PRO A 128 23.80 5.33 -2.94
C PRO A 128 22.64 4.96 -1.97
N ALA A 129 22.23 5.88 -1.08
CA ALA A 129 21.11 5.65 -0.16
C ALA A 129 19.71 5.61 -0.81
N LEU A 130 19.49 6.24 -1.96
CA LEU A 130 18.17 6.31 -2.60
C LEU A 130 18.20 5.56 -3.92
N ALA A 131 18.74 4.35 -3.93
CA ALA A 131 18.88 3.51 -5.12
C ALA A 131 17.54 3.05 -5.71
N ASN A 132 17.59 2.45 -6.90
CA ASN A 132 16.44 1.86 -7.59
C ASN A 132 15.68 0.85 -6.72
N SER A 133 14.38 0.67 -7.02
CA SER A 133 13.55 -0.33 -6.35
C SER A 133 13.47 -0.12 -4.84
N ARG A 134 13.29 1.15 -4.45
CA ARG A 134 13.04 1.57 -3.08
C ARG A 134 11.76 2.41 -3.03
N TYR A 135 11.04 2.29 -1.92
CA TYR A 135 9.91 3.15 -1.59
C TYR A 135 10.34 4.22 -0.60
N LEU A 136 10.26 5.49 -1.00
CA LEU A 136 10.39 6.64 -0.13
C LEU A 136 9.01 7.08 0.34
N PHE A 137 8.79 7.08 1.65
CA PHE A 137 7.59 7.60 2.29
C PHE A 137 7.91 8.94 2.98
N LEU A 138 7.17 9.99 2.67
CA LEU A 138 7.23 11.29 3.34
C LEU A 138 5.98 11.45 4.20
N ILE A 139 6.14 11.48 5.52
CA ILE A 139 5.01 11.47 6.47
C ILE A 139 4.59 12.90 6.82
N ASP A 140 3.30 13.21 6.63
CA ASP A 140 2.67 14.46 7.05
C ASP A 140 2.36 14.45 8.56
N ASN A 141 3.40 14.26 9.37
CA ASN A 141 3.37 14.43 10.82
C ASN A 141 4.14 15.68 11.24
N GLU A 142 4.11 16.01 12.53
CA GLU A 142 4.78 17.22 13.05
C GLU A 142 6.30 17.17 12.87
N ALA A 143 6.91 15.99 13.01
CA ALA A 143 8.35 15.79 12.86
C ALA A 143 8.82 15.79 11.39
N ARG A 144 7.88 15.64 10.44
CA ARG A 144 8.17 15.42 9.02
C ARG A 144 9.08 14.22 8.82
N ASP A 145 8.72 13.08 9.39
CA ASP A 145 9.52 11.87 9.23
C ASP A 145 9.52 11.40 7.78
N PHE A 146 10.60 10.75 7.35
CA PHE A 146 10.61 9.94 6.15
C PHE A 146 11.13 8.53 6.44
N TYR A 147 10.69 7.58 5.61
CA TYR A 147 11.13 6.19 5.68
C TYR A 147 11.46 5.67 4.27
N VAL A 148 12.46 4.81 4.17
CA VAL A 148 12.86 4.14 2.94
C VAL A 148 12.81 2.63 3.12
N PHE A 149 12.01 1.96 2.29
CA PHE A 149 11.85 0.51 2.31
C PHE A 149 12.38 -0.11 1.02
N ALA A 150 12.89 -1.34 1.13
CA ALA A 150 13.18 -2.16 -0.04
C ALA A 150 11.89 -2.60 -0.74
N ASP A 151 11.90 -2.64 -2.07
CA ASP A 151 10.85 -3.31 -2.83
C ASP A 151 10.96 -4.84 -2.70
N ASP A 152 9.81 -5.54 -2.72
CA ASP A 152 9.77 -7.00 -2.80
C ASP A 152 9.65 -7.40 -4.27
N ALA A 153 10.78 -7.75 -4.89
CA ALA A 153 10.81 -8.06 -6.32
C ALA A 153 9.97 -9.31 -6.71
N ASP A 154 9.51 -10.11 -5.73
CA ASP A 154 8.87 -11.41 -5.97
C ASP A 154 7.32 -11.36 -5.97
N GLU A 155 6.68 -10.26 -5.60
CA GLU A 155 5.21 -10.12 -5.67
C GLU A 155 4.79 -9.02 -6.67
N LEU A 156 3.83 -9.30 -7.56
CA LEU A 156 3.29 -8.31 -8.51
C LEU A 156 1.80 -8.05 -8.23
N PRO A 157 1.37 -6.77 -8.12
CA PRO A 157 2.16 -5.54 -8.05
C PRO A 157 2.83 -5.37 -6.67
N ALA A 158 4.16 -5.19 -6.65
CA ALA A 158 4.99 -5.25 -5.45
C ALA A 158 4.60 -4.19 -4.41
N ALA A 159 4.10 -4.64 -3.27
CA ALA A 159 4.03 -3.82 -2.06
C ALA A 159 5.44 -3.69 -1.47
N PRO A 160 5.76 -2.63 -0.71
CA PRO A 160 7.04 -2.56 -0.01
C PRO A 160 7.23 -3.78 0.90
N THR A 161 8.45 -4.33 0.93
CA THR A 161 8.81 -5.25 2.03
C THR A 161 8.74 -4.51 3.37
N ALA A 162 8.62 -5.25 4.47
CA ALA A 162 8.82 -4.68 5.81
C ALA A 162 10.30 -4.34 6.12
N LEU A 163 11.22 -4.47 5.16
CA LEU A 163 12.64 -4.16 5.35
C LEU A 163 12.86 -2.64 5.25
N LEU A 164 12.89 -2.00 6.42
CA LEU A 164 13.33 -0.62 6.57
C LEU A 164 14.84 -0.53 6.27
N ILE A 165 15.23 0.32 5.33
CA ILE A 165 16.62 0.58 4.96
C ILE A 165 17.10 1.92 5.51
N GLY A 166 16.22 2.92 5.55
CA GLY A 166 16.59 4.27 5.94
C GLY A 166 15.45 5.04 6.56
N ARG A 167 15.78 6.01 7.40
CA ARG A 167 14.83 6.95 8.01
C ARG A 167 15.52 8.27 8.32
N GLY A 168 14.70 9.29 8.52
CA GLY A 168 15.15 10.61 8.93
C GLY A 168 13.99 11.58 8.93
N THR A 169 14.30 12.86 8.78
CA THR A 169 13.29 13.92 8.67
C THR A 169 13.41 14.64 7.34
N TYR A 170 12.34 15.28 6.88
CA TYR A 170 12.32 16.05 5.65
C TYR A 170 11.76 17.46 5.86
N ARG A 171 12.05 18.35 4.92
CA ARG A 171 11.28 19.58 4.73
C ARG A 171 11.28 19.99 3.28
N PHE A 172 10.32 20.83 2.92
CA PHE A 172 10.34 21.53 1.63
C PHE A 172 10.83 22.96 1.83
N SER A 173 11.48 23.50 0.80
CA SER A 173 11.78 24.92 0.71
C SER A 173 11.72 25.39 -0.74
N THR A 174 11.80 26.70 -0.91
CA THR A 174 11.80 27.38 -2.20
C THR A 174 12.80 28.53 -2.15
N GLU A 175 13.43 28.79 -3.28
CA GLU A 175 14.32 29.95 -3.46
C GLU A 175 13.86 30.77 -4.67
N GLU A 176 14.15 32.06 -4.65
CA GLU A 176 13.97 32.91 -5.83
C GLU A 176 14.88 32.42 -6.95
N GLY A 177 14.28 32.12 -8.10
CA GLY A 177 15.00 31.78 -9.31
C GLY A 177 15.36 33.02 -10.15
N THR A 178 15.92 32.77 -11.33
CA THR A 178 16.28 33.84 -12.27
C THR A 178 15.76 33.54 -13.67
N GLY A 179 15.41 34.59 -14.41
CA GLY A 179 14.95 34.46 -15.79
C GLY A 179 13.58 33.78 -15.88
N ASP A 180 13.50 32.72 -16.69
CA ASP A 180 12.25 31.99 -16.97
C ASP A 180 11.82 31.03 -15.85
N VAL A 181 12.68 30.82 -14.84
CA VAL A 181 12.38 30.00 -13.66
C VAL A 181 12.29 30.95 -12.46
N PRO A 182 11.09 31.38 -12.06
CA PRO A 182 10.92 32.38 -10.99
C PRO A 182 11.13 31.80 -9.59
N VAL A 183 10.93 30.49 -9.41
CA VAL A 183 11.06 29.80 -8.12
C VAL A 183 11.75 28.46 -8.34
N ILE A 184 12.66 28.12 -7.43
CA ILE A 184 13.36 26.84 -7.40
C ILE A 184 12.90 26.06 -6.16
N PRO A 185 12.13 24.97 -6.33
CA PRO A 185 11.69 24.14 -5.22
C PRO A 185 12.74 23.10 -4.82
N TYR A 186 12.83 22.84 -3.52
CA TYR A 186 13.74 21.85 -2.94
C TYR A 186 13.03 20.93 -1.95
N LEU A 187 13.49 19.68 -1.93
CA LEU A 187 13.28 18.72 -0.85
C LEU A 187 14.60 18.59 -0.07
N HIS A 188 14.55 18.77 1.23
CA HIS A 188 15.68 18.50 2.12
C HIS A 188 15.40 17.21 2.87
N LEU A 189 16.34 16.27 2.86
CA LEU A 189 16.30 15.06 3.66
C LEU A 189 17.45 15.11 4.67
N THR A 190 17.15 14.92 5.94
CA THR A 190 18.16 14.86 7.00
C THR A 190 18.28 13.43 7.47
N TYR A 191 19.42 12.80 7.22
CA TYR A 191 19.71 11.43 7.61
C TYR A 191 21.20 11.17 7.77
N ALA A 192 21.54 10.13 8.50
CA ALA A 192 22.91 9.71 8.70
C ALA A 192 23.34 8.76 7.58
N SER A 193 24.52 8.99 7.03
CA SER A 193 25.12 8.18 5.96
C SER A 193 26.55 7.77 6.29
N ASP A 194 26.96 6.62 5.77
CA ASP A 194 28.34 6.16 5.89
C ASP A 194 29.26 6.78 4.82
N SER A 195 30.53 6.35 4.80
CA SER A 195 31.51 6.83 3.82
C SER A 195 31.20 6.46 2.36
N GLU A 196 30.30 5.50 2.14
CA GLU A 196 29.84 5.10 0.80
C GLU A 196 28.55 5.86 0.40
N GLY A 197 27.97 6.62 1.33
CA GLY A 197 26.76 7.41 1.14
C GLY A 197 25.46 6.60 1.27
N ASP A 198 25.50 5.38 1.83
CA ASP A 198 24.29 4.62 2.18
C ASP A 198 23.85 4.96 3.62
N PHE A 199 22.62 4.60 3.98
CA PHE A 199 22.07 4.90 5.30
C PHE A 199 22.87 4.25 6.44
N ALA A 200 23.17 5.02 7.49
CA ALA A 200 23.95 4.54 8.63
C ALA A 200 23.43 5.11 9.96
N GLU A 201 22.69 4.31 10.75
CA GLU A 201 22.03 4.80 11.97
C GLU A 201 22.97 5.32 13.07
N THR A 202 24.23 4.92 13.06
CA THR A 202 25.21 5.30 14.10
C THR A 202 25.97 6.58 13.79
N GLU A 203 25.87 7.08 12.57
CA GLU A 203 26.56 8.29 12.14
C GLU A 203 25.76 9.55 12.48
N THR A 204 26.39 10.71 12.36
CA THR A 204 25.69 11.99 12.59
C THR A 204 24.82 12.31 11.38
N PRO A 205 23.53 12.64 11.56
CA PRO A 205 22.68 13.03 10.45
C PRO A 205 23.16 14.32 9.78
N GLU A 206 23.20 14.31 8.45
CA GLU A 206 23.49 15.46 7.62
C GLU A 206 22.30 15.79 6.73
N GLU A 207 22.24 17.03 6.26
CA GLU A 207 21.18 17.47 5.37
C GLU A 207 21.60 17.34 3.90
N HIS A 208 20.78 16.61 3.15
CA HIS A 208 20.88 16.38 1.72
C HIS A 208 19.81 17.20 1.02
N THR A 209 20.22 18.12 0.14
CA THR A 209 19.30 19.06 -0.53
C THR A 209 19.09 18.64 -1.98
N PHE A 210 17.83 18.45 -2.36
CA PHE A 210 17.42 17.98 -3.67
C PHE A 210 16.63 19.06 -4.41
N ASN A 211 17.15 19.54 -5.53
CA ASN A 211 16.43 20.38 -6.46
C ASN A 211 15.31 19.57 -7.14
N MET A 212 14.10 20.11 -7.15
CA MET A 212 12.91 19.43 -7.65
C MET A 212 12.44 19.92 -9.02
N LEU A 213 13.15 20.82 -9.72
CA LEU A 213 12.68 21.48 -10.95
C LEU A 213 12.21 20.54 -12.07
N GLY A 214 12.71 19.31 -12.12
CA GLY A 214 12.29 18.29 -13.09
C GLY A 214 10.97 17.59 -12.73
N THR A 215 10.40 17.84 -11.55
CA THR A 215 9.11 17.29 -11.09
C THR A 215 7.98 17.93 -11.90
N ASP A 216 7.02 17.11 -12.33
CA ASP A 216 5.87 17.60 -13.10
C ASP A 216 4.76 18.17 -12.20
N GLU A 217 3.76 18.83 -12.81
CA GLU A 217 2.64 19.45 -12.07
C GLU A 217 1.87 18.46 -11.19
N ASN A 218 1.68 17.23 -11.69
CA ASN A 218 0.98 16.21 -10.91
C ASN A 218 1.84 15.78 -9.73
N GLY A 219 3.16 15.69 -9.89
CA GLY A 219 4.12 15.39 -8.84
C GLY A 219 4.06 16.41 -7.72
N TYR A 220 4.06 17.70 -8.06
CA TYR A 220 3.89 18.74 -7.05
C TYR A 220 2.51 18.72 -6.40
N ALA A 221 1.43 18.52 -7.17
CA ALA A 221 0.09 18.41 -6.62
C ALA A 221 -0.03 17.24 -5.64
N TYR A 222 0.61 16.11 -5.96
CA TYR A 222 0.69 14.93 -5.11
C TYR A 222 1.44 15.23 -3.80
N LEU A 223 2.65 15.78 -3.88
CA LEU A 223 3.45 16.13 -2.70
C LEU A 223 2.77 17.21 -1.85
N SER A 224 2.03 18.12 -2.48
CA SER A 224 1.25 19.14 -1.78
C SER A 224 0.13 18.51 -0.96
N PHE A 225 -0.62 17.58 -1.56
CA PHE A 225 -1.74 16.92 -0.88
C PHE A 225 -1.28 15.95 0.21
N TYR A 226 -0.22 15.17 -0.03
CA TYR A 226 0.17 14.05 0.84
C TYR A 226 1.33 14.32 1.80
N ALA A 227 2.16 15.33 1.51
CA ALA A 227 3.37 15.62 2.29
C ALA A 227 3.52 17.11 2.66
N GLY A 228 2.54 17.96 2.32
CA GLY A 228 2.51 19.37 2.72
C GLY A 228 3.40 20.31 1.89
N PHE A 229 3.72 19.97 0.65
CA PHE A 229 4.46 20.88 -0.25
C PHE A 229 3.67 22.20 -0.52
N PRO A 230 4.30 23.38 -0.41
CA PRO A 230 3.64 24.67 -0.60
C PRO A 230 3.35 24.95 -2.09
N ARG A 231 2.07 24.95 -2.47
CA ARG A 231 1.62 25.08 -3.87
C ARG A 231 1.72 26.51 -4.43
N GLU A 232 1.73 27.51 -3.56
CA GLU A 232 1.59 28.94 -3.92
C GLU A 232 2.77 29.50 -4.71
N GLU A 233 3.86 28.74 -4.84
CA GLU A 233 5.13 29.20 -5.41
C GLU A 233 5.57 28.44 -6.68
N LEU A 234 4.68 27.64 -7.29
CA LEU A 234 5.05 26.83 -8.44
C LEU A 234 4.98 27.61 -9.77
N PRO A 235 5.96 27.42 -10.67
CA PRO A 235 5.81 27.85 -12.06
C PRO A 235 4.67 27.07 -12.74
N SER A 236 3.90 27.72 -13.61
CA SER A 236 2.86 27.05 -14.41
C SER A 236 3.53 26.01 -15.31
N ALA A 237 3.28 24.72 -15.09
CA ALA A 237 3.80 23.68 -15.96
C ALA A 237 3.10 23.75 -17.32
N LYS A 238 3.86 23.62 -18.40
CA LYS A 238 3.32 23.36 -19.73
C LYS A 238 3.14 21.85 -19.89
N ASP A 239 1.90 21.46 -20.18
CA ASP A 239 1.46 20.21 -20.79
C ASP A 239 2.50 19.08 -20.89
N ILE A 240 2.50 18.13 -19.93
CA ILE A 240 2.94 16.75 -20.20
C ILE A 240 1.99 15.77 -19.51
N LEU A 241 1.12 15.16 -20.34
CA LEU A 241 0.39 13.96 -19.98
C LEU A 241 1.37 12.78 -19.88
N ARG A 242 1.46 12.17 -18.68
CA ARG A 242 1.68 10.73 -18.36
C ARG A 242 2.71 10.57 -17.23
N ALA A 243 2.25 9.95 -16.12
CA ALA A 243 2.91 9.74 -14.82
C ALA A 243 2.90 10.98 -13.90
N THR A 244 2.86 10.71 -12.60
CA THR A 244 3.08 11.68 -11.52
C THR A 244 4.57 11.59 -11.18
N GLY A 245 5.40 12.14 -12.05
CA GLY A 245 6.86 12.06 -12.01
C GLY A 245 7.44 13.04 -11.01
N ILE A 246 8.28 12.53 -10.12
CA ILE A 246 9.06 13.29 -9.17
C ILE A 246 10.52 13.15 -9.58
N GLN A 247 11.19 14.27 -9.85
CA GLN A 247 12.62 14.27 -10.18
C GLN A 247 13.36 15.08 -9.14
N LEU A 248 14.42 14.50 -8.61
CA LEU A 248 15.25 15.06 -7.56
C LEU A 248 16.71 15.07 -8.05
N THR A 249 17.38 16.22 -7.97
CA THR A 249 18.82 16.33 -8.23
C THR A 249 19.51 16.86 -6.99
N GLU A 250 20.41 16.10 -6.40
CA GLU A 250 21.08 16.52 -5.17
C GLU A 250 22.12 17.61 -5.45
N THR A 251 22.00 18.74 -4.77
CA THR A 251 22.81 19.94 -5.00
C THR A 251 24.28 19.69 -4.69
N GLY A 252 25.17 20.18 -5.54
CA GLY A 252 26.62 20.03 -5.34
C GLY A 252 27.14 18.62 -5.66
N THR A 253 26.26 17.71 -6.07
CA THR A 253 26.62 16.35 -6.50
C THR A 253 26.22 16.12 -7.97
N GLY A 254 26.48 14.91 -8.48
CA GLY A 254 25.95 14.43 -9.76
C GLY A 254 24.78 13.47 -9.59
N PHE A 255 24.17 13.39 -8.40
CA PHE A 255 23.12 12.42 -8.10
C PHE A 255 21.75 12.92 -8.55
N THR A 256 21.02 12.02 -9.21
CA THR A 256 19.70 12.24 -9.78
C THR A 256 18.81 11.05 -9.45
N ILE A 257 17.56 11.33 -9.07
CA ILE A 257 16.56 10.34 -8.71
C ILE A 257 15.29 10.67 -9.50
N GLU A 258 14.75 9.67 -10.18
CA GLU A 258 13.41 9.67 -10.75
C GLU A 258 12.53 8.72 -9.95
N ALA A 259 11.44 9.25 -9.44
CA ALA A 259 10.42 8.51 -8.71
C ALA A 259 9.04 8.74 -9.30
N VAL A 260 8.12 7.81 -9.05
CA VAL A 260 6.72 7.93 -9.42
C VAL A 260 5.85 7.87 -8.18
N ALA A 261 4.88 8.78 -8.09
CA ALA A 261 3.90 8.71 -7.02
C ALA A 261 3.09 7.42 -7.11
N ARG A 262 2.82 6.81 -5.95
CA ARG A 262 2.00 5.63 -5.83
C ARG A 262 0.69 5.99 -5.13
N LEU A 263 -0.38 5.97 -5.92
CA LEU A 263 -1.74 6.33 -5.50
C LEU A 263 -2.60 5.09 -5.14
N SER A 264 -2.02 3.90 -5.16
CA SER A 264 -2.76 2.65 -4.95
C SER A 264 -2.95 2.39 -3.46
N PRO A 265 -4.16 2.01 -3.01
CA PRO A 265 -4.39 1.55 -1.64
C PRO A 265 -3.63 0.24 -1.31
N LEU A 266 -3.05 -0.43 -2.30
CA LEU A 266 -2.17 -1.59 -2.11
C LEU A 266 -0.75 -1.19 -1.68
N ILE A 267 -0.34 0.05 -1.95
CA ILE A 267 0.98 0.55 -1.60
C ILE A 267 0.82 1.38 -0.33
N SER A 268 0.92 0.68 0.79
CA SER A 268 0.90 1.28 2.12
C SER A 268 2.29 1.15 2.74
N ILE A 269 2.62 2.08 3.63
CA ILE A 269 3.76 1.85 4.52
C ILE A 269 3.48 0.56 5.30
N PRO A 270 4.48 -0.31 5.52
CA PRO A 270 4.29 -1.50 6.34
C PRO A 270 3.66 -1.14 7.70
N GLU A 271 2.73 -1.98 8.16
CA GLU A 271 2.00 -1.71 9.41
C GLU A 271 2.93 -1.70 10.62
N GLY A 272 2.58 -0.88 11.62
CA GLY A 272 3.32 -0.77 12.89
C GLY A 272 4.46 0.24 12.89
N PHE A 273 4.71 0.93 11.77
CA PHE A 273 5.73 1.99 11.69
C PHE A 273 5.22 3.38 12.05
N LEU A 274 3.94 3.67 11.80
CA LEU A 274 3.33 4.95 12.12
C LEU A 274 2.47 4.85 13.38
N ASP A 275 2.46 5.89 14.20
CA ASP A 275 1.55 6.03 15.34
C ASP A 275 0.12 6.39 14.91
#